data_AF-A0A427HDR8-F1
#
_entry.id   AF-A0A427HDR8-F1
#
_cell.length_a   1.000
_cell.length_b   1.000
_cell.length_c   1.000
_cell.angle_alpha   90.00
_cell.angle_beta   90.00
_cell.angle_gamma   90.00
#
_symmetry.space_group_name_H-M   'P 1'
#
loop_
_entity.id
_entity.type
_entity.pdbx_description
1 polymer ?
#
loop_
_entity_poly.entity_id
_entity_poly.type
_entity_poly.pdbx_seq_one_letter_code
_entity_poly.pdbx_strand_id
1 'polypeptide(L)'
;MKKLFALSLLIPLIISCSSKQKPDFNPDYVKDTNGFNILMGQFAHNIENIWGIKEVLIAGPKDYVKYTDEYRTRSHINFEAGTITVETISAVEPSQYLKKAIVTTLLMGDDPSSIDLYSDINDIPHSKEPFLFGQVLDNTGEAIRWEWRATKFADYLIENKMQRRQSGMNVVWSVTMQLVPNHLDKRAHKYLPYIKKSSAKYGVDESLILAIMQIESSFNPYAVSRSDALGLMQIMPNTAGKDVFRSQGKSGVPSRSYLFDPEKNIDTGTAYLAILQNTYLGDIRNQTSRRYAVITAYNGGAGSVLRVFHSDKKQAAQRINNLEPGEVYETLSTKHPAAESRNYLIKVNKAQKNYHR
;
A
#
# COMPACT_ATOMS: atom_id res chain seq x y z
N MET A 1 -42.42 73.96 7.15
CA MET A 1 -41.70 73.98 5.86
C MET A 1 -40.20 74.03 6.11
N LYS A 2 -39.45 73.21 5.36
CA LYS A 2 -37.99 73.18 5.16
C LYS A 2 -37.09 72.59 6.28
N LYS A 3 -36.61 71.38 5.95
CA LYS A 3 -35.42 70.67 6.44
C LYS A 3 -34.13 71.41 6.05
N LEU A 4 -33.08 71.32 6.87
CA LEU A 4 -31.69 71.34 6.43
C LEU A 4 -30.82 70.48 7.37
N PHE A 5 -29.92 69.73 6.74
CA PHE A 5 -29.16 68.58 7.24
C PHE A 5 -27.95 69.00 8.08
N ALA A 6 -27.64 68.22 9.12
CA ALA A 6 -26.31 68.11 9.69
C ALA A 6 -25.82 66.66 9.52
N LEU A 7 -24.76 66.49 8.75
CA LEU A 7 -24.14 65.24 8.35
C LEU A 7 -23.04 64.89 9.35
N SER A 8 -23.24 63.89 10.20
CA SER A 8 -22.20 63.31 11.06
C SER A 8 -21.70 62.00 10.44
N LEU A 9 -20.51 62.04 9.84
CA LEU A 9 -19.79 60.86 9.34
C LEU A 9 -18.94 60.28 10.49
N LEU A 10 -19.46 59.22 11.11
CA LEU A 10 -18.69 58.30 11.94
C LEU A 10 -17.87 57.37 11.03
N ILE A 11 -16.55 57.38 11.20
CA ILE A 11 -15.61 56.43 10.60
C ILE A 11 -15.53 55.20 11.52
N PRO A 12 -15.86 53.98 11.07
CA PRO A 12 -15.39 52.78 11.73
C PRO A 12 -14.11 52.27 11.08
N LEU A 13 -13.08 52.05 11.91
CA LEU A 13 -11.89 51.26 11.62
C LEU A 13 -12.28 49.92 11.00
N ILE A 14 -11.80 49.64 9.78
CA ILE A 14 -11.83 48.29 9.21
C ILE A 14 -10.55 47.58 9.66
N ILE A 15 -10.71 46.71 10.64
CA ILE A 15 -9.74 45.70 11.04
C ILE A 15 -9.54 44.76 9.84
N SER A 16 -8.33 44.75 9.29
CA SER A 16 -7.91 43.79 8.27
C SER A 16 -7.73 42.41 8.92
N CYS A 17 -8.82 41.64 8.98
CA CYS A 17 -8.77 40.23 9.32
C CYS A 17 -8.30 39.43 8.11
N SER A 18 -7.08 38.92 8.22
CA SER A 18 -6.48 37.84 7.42
C SER A 18 -7.50 36.77 7.02
N SER A 19 -7.88 36.73 5.74
CA SER A 19 -8.65 35.62 5.17
C SER A 19 -7.75 34.39 5.06
N LYS A 20 -7.84 33.48 6.04
CA LYS A 20 -7.40 32.10 5.88
C LYS A 20 -8.21 31.50 4.73
N GLN A 21 -7.58 31.27 3.57
CA GLN A 21 -8.16 30.42 2.54
C GLN A 21 -8.42 29.03 3.15
N LYS A 22 -9.70 28.67 3.26
CA LYS A 22 -10.10 27.29 3.59
C LYS A 22 -9.58 26.39 2.47
N PRO A 23 -9.03 25.20 2.80
CA PRO A 23 -8.65 24.23 1.80
C PRO A 23 -9.90 23.86 0.97
N ASP A 24 -9.71 23.85 -0.33
CA ASP A 24 -10.72 23.52 -1.33
C ASP A 24 -11.40 22.18 -0.97
N PHE A 25 -12.65 22.26 -0.51
CA PHE A 25 -13.42 21.13 0.00
C PHE A 25 -14.08 20.47 -1.20
N ASN A 26 -13.64 19.27 -1.58
CA ASN A 26 -14.28 18.51 -2.64
C ASN A 26 -15.39 17.61 -2.03
N PRO A 27 -16.68 17.95 -2.21
CA PRO A 27 -17.80 17.20 -1.62
C PRO A 27 -17.96 15.79 -2.21
N ASP A 28 -17.43 15.52 -3.40
CA ASP A 28 -17.50 14.19 -4.04
C ASP A 28 -16.58 13.17 -3.33
N TYR A 29 -15.47 13.64 -2.74
CA TYR A 29 -14.54 12.80 -1.98
C TYR A 29 -15.09 12.37 -0.62
N VAL A 30 -15.74 13.28 0.12
CA VAL A 30 -16.36 12.92 1.41
C VAL A 30 -17.40 11.83 1.22
N LYS A 31 -18.10 11.82 0.09
CA LYS A 31 -19.04 10.76 -0.27
C LYS A 31 -18.33 9.45 -0.61
N ASP A 32 -17.26 9.47 -1.42
CA ASP A 32 -16.52 8.26 -1.81
C ASP A 32 -15.73 7.61 -0.66
N THR A 33 -15.02 8.37 0.18
CA THR A 33 -14.31 7.79 1.34
C THR A 33 -15.25 7.38 2.47
N ASN A 34 -16.36 8.09 2.69
CA ASN A 34 -17.36 7.60 3.64
C ASN A 34 -18.01 6.31 3.11
N GLY A 35 -18.30 6.24 1.81
CA GLY A 35 -18.82 5.02 1.17
C GLY A 35 -17.86 3.83 1.33
N PHE A 36 -16.56 4.03 1.05
CA PHE A 36 -15.55 2.99 1.22
C PHE A 36 -15.36 2.59 2.69
N ASN A 37 -15.30 3.54 3.62
CA ASN A 37 -15.19 3.23 5.05
C ASN A 37 -16.43 2.50 5.59
N ILE A 38 -17.63 2.85 5.12
CA ILE A 38 -18.87 2.12 5.43
C ILE A 38 -18.79 0.71 4.87
N LEU A 39 -18.37 0.53 3.61
CA LEU A 39 -18.17 -0.78 2.99
C LEU A 39 -17.16 -1.62 3.79
N MET A 40 -16.04 -1.04 4.21
CA MET A 40 -15.03 -1.74 5.03
C MET A 40 -15.59 -2.14 6.39
N GLY A 41 -16.36 -1.26 7.02
CA GLY A 41 -17.05 -1.57 8.27
C GLY A 41 -18.05 -2.71 8.12
N GLN A 42 -18.87 -2.69 7.06
CA GLN A 42 -19.83 -3.74 6.75
C GLN A 42 -19.14 -5.07 6.43
N PHE A 43 -18.09 -5.03 5.61
CA PHE A 43 -17.27 -6.20 5.26
C PHE A 43 -16.64 -6.85 6.50
N ALA A 44 -16.00 -6.05 7.35
CA ALA A 44 -15.41 -6.52 8.61
C ALA A 44 -16.47 -7.12 9.55
N HIS A 45 -17.64 -6.48 9.64
CA HIS A 45 -18.76 -6.95 10.45
C HIS A 45 -19.33 -8.28 9.94
N ASN A 46 -19.47 -8.46 8.62
CA ASN A 46 -19.92 -9.72 8.02
C ASN A 46 -18.96 -10.87 8.37
N ILE A 47 -17.64 -10.61 8.27
CA ILE A 47 -16.61 -11.59 8.66
C ILE A 47 -16.70 -11.89 10.15
N GLU A 48 -16.80 -10.86 11.00
CA GLU A 48 -16.92 -11.02 12.45
C GLU A 48 -18.12 -11.89 12.85
N ASN A 49 -19.29 -11.67 12.24
CA ASN A 49 -20.50 -12.44 12.52
C ASN A 49 -20.35 -13.93 12.20
N ILE A 50 -19.52 -14.26 11.22
CA ILE A 50 -19.36 -15.61 10.69
C ILE A 50 -18.17 -16.33 11.35
N TRP A 51 -17.02 -15.67 11.47
CA TRP A 51 -15.77 -16.24 11.98
C TRP A 51 -15.49 -15.93 13.45
N GLY A 52 -16.10 -14.86 13.98
CA GLY A 52 -15.83 -14.30 15.31
C GLY A 52 -14.77 -13.20 15.29
N ILE A 53 -14.85 -12.28 16.27
CA ILE A 53 -14.00 -11.07 16.34
C ILE A 53 -12.49 -11.35 16.32
N LYS A 54 -12.06 -12.49 16.87
CA LYS A 54 -10.63 -12.88 16.91
C LYS A 54 -10.11 -13.43 15.57
N GLU A 55 -11.00 -13.73 14.63
CA GLU A 55 -10.69 -14.30 13.32
C GLU A 55 -10.85 -13.31 12.18
N VAL A 56 -11.16 -12.04 12.47
CA VAL A 56 -11.30 -11.01 11.43
C VAL A 56 -9.94 -10.79 10.76
N LEU A 57 -9.86 -11.23 9.50
CA LEU A 57 -8.70 -11.07 8.64
C LEU A 57 -9.12 -10.28 7.40
N ILE A 58 -8.42 -9.19 7.08
CA ILE A 58 -8.73 -8.29 5.97
C ILE A 58 -7.45 -8.08 5.16
N ALA A 59 -7.59 -7.86 3.86
CA ALA A 59 -6.47 -7.53 2.98
C ALA A 59 -5.70 -6.30 3.49
N GLY A 60 -4.39 -6.31 3.27
CA GLY A 60 -3.48 -5.25 3.65
C GLY A 60 -2.39 -5.03 2.60
N PRO A 61 -1.43 -4.13 2.87
CA PRO A 61 -0.38 -3.83 1.89
C PRO A 61 0.45 -5.06 1.49
N LYS A 62 0.68 -5.98 2.43
CA LYS A 62 1.50 -7.19 2.25
C LYS A 62 0.71 -8.50 2.32
N ASP A 63 -0.61 -8.39 2.42
CA ASP A 63 -1.51 -9.52 2.63
C ASP A 63 -2.65 -9.43 1.62
N TYR A 64 -2.68 -10.36 0.67
CA TYR A 64 -3.88 -10.57 -0.13
C TYR A 64 -4.84 -11.41 0.69
N VAL A 65 -6.09 -10.96 0.85
CA VAL A 65 -7.14 -11.74 1.50
C VAL A 65 -8.39 -11.61 0.67
N LYS A 66 -8.95 -12.73 0.24
CA LYS A 66 -10.21 -12.78 -0.49
C LYS A 66 -11.14 -13.78 0.14
N TYR A 67 -12.35 -13.31 0.46
CA TYR A 67 -13.44 -14.16 0.92
C TYR A 67 -14.29 -14.61 -0.27
N THR A 68 -14.84 -15.81 -0.16
CA THR A 68 -15.76 -16.44 -1.10
C THR A 68 -16.78 -17.28 -0.34
N ASP A 69 -17.78 -17.81 -1.07
CA ASP A 69 -18.76 -18.74 -0.55
C ASP A 69 -19.52 -18.16 0.67
N GLU A 70 -20.12 -16.99 0.49
CA GLU A 70 -20.85 -16.26 1.55
C GLU A 70 -19.97 -16.00 2.77
N TYR A 71 -18.74 -15.53 2.52
CA TYR A 71 -17.70 -15.29 3.51
C TYR A 71 -17.22 -16.53 4.28
N ARG A 72 -17.65 -17.75 3.95
CA ARG A 72 -17.26 -18.97 4.71
C ARG A 72 -15.90 -19.53 4.33
N THR A 73 -15.36 -19.11 3.19
CA THR A 73 -14.05 -19.52 2.70
C THR A 73 -13.18 -18.28 2.49
N ARG A 74 -11.89 -18.36 2.82
CA ARG A 74 -10.93 -17.29 2.55
C ARG A 74 -9.62 -17.83 2.01
N SER A 75 -9.03 -17.09 1.09
CA SER A 75 -7.68 -17.31 0.58
C SER A 75 -6.79 -16.16 1.02
N HIS A 76 -5.72 -16.46 1.74
CA HIS A 76 -4.77 -15.50 2.29
C HIS A 76 -3.38 -15.76 1.71
N ILE A 77 -2.79 -14.76 1.05
CA ILE A 77 -1.39 -14.80 0.62
C ILE A 77 -0.64 -13.77 1.47
N ASN A 78 0.25 -14.25 2.32
CA ASN A 78 1.18 -13.40 3.05
C ASN A 78 2.47 -13.26 2.22
N PHE A 79 2.62 -12.11 1.57
CA PHE A 79 3.74 -11.87 0.66
C PHE A 79 5.08 -11.69 1.37
N GLU A 80 5.07 -11.31 2.65
CA GLU A 80 6.28 -11.13 3.46
C GLU A 80 6.79 -12.47 4.02
N ALA A 81 5.89 -13.30 4.55
CA ALA A 81 6.20 -14.63 5.07
C ALA A 81 6.37 -15.69 3.97
N GLY A 82 5.85 -15.43 2.77
CA GLY A 82 5.92 -16.38 1.66
C GLY A 82 4.96 -17.54 1.81
N THR A 83 3.76 -17.31 2.35
CA THR A 83 2.77 -18.37 2.59
C THR A 83 1.46 -18.10 1.88
N ILE A 84 0.79 -19.17 1.45
CA ILE A 84 -0.61 -19.12 1.02
C ILE A 84 -1.40 -20.03 1.96
N THR A 85 -2.39 -19.48 2.63
CA THR A 85 -3.30 -20.22 3.52
C THR A 85 -4.70 -20.12 2.96
N VAL A 86 -5.33 -21.27 2.71
CA VAL A 86 -6.74 -21.35 2.32
C VAL A 86 -7.50 -21.96 3.48
N GLU A 87 -8.55 -21.29 3.93
CA GLU A 87 -9.35 -21.69 5.09
C GLU A 87 -10.84 -21.71 4.75
N THR A 88 -11.59 -22.64 5.34
CA THR A 88 -13.05 -22.64 5.30
C THR A 88 -13.62 -23.05 6.66
N ILE A 89 -14.74 -22.44 7.03
CA ILE A 89 -15.54 -22.87 8.19
C ILE A 89 -16.77 -23.68 7.79
N SER A 90 -16.90 -24.05 6.52
CA SER A 90 -18.02 -24.89 6.08
C SER A 90 -17.98 -26.23 6.81
N ALA A 91 -19.08 -26.56 7.51
CA ALA A 91 -19.26 -27.87 8.12
C ALA A 91 -19.64 -28.95 7.09
N VAL A 92 -20.14 -28.54 5.93
CA VAL A 92 -20.56 -29.41 4.83
C VAL A 92 -19.49 -29.39 3.76
N GLU A 93 -18.94 -30.56 3.45
CA GLU A 93 -17.94 -30.77 2.39
C GLU A 93 -16.77 -29.75 2.38
N PRO A 94 -16.08 -29.49 3.52
CA PRO A 94 -15.01 -28.50 3.60
C PRO A 94 -13.91 -28.71 2.55
N SER A 95 -13.62 -29.98 2.21
CA SER A 95 -12.64 -30.33 1.17
C SER A 95 -12.98 -29.76 -0.21
N GLN A 96 -14.26 -29.70 -0.59
CA GLN A 96 -14.65 -29.14 -1.89
C GLN A 96 -14.43 -27.62 -1.95
N TYR A 97 -14.80 -26.91 -0.88
CA TYR A 97 -14.58 -25.46 -0.77
C TYR A 97 -13.10 -25.11 -0.77
N LEU A 98 -12.29 -25.85 0.00
CA LEU A 98 -10.84 -25.70 -0.03
C LEU A 98 -10.28 -25.97 -1.43
N LYS A 99 -10.72 -27.05 -2.11
CA LYS A 99 -10.25 -27.40 -3.46
C LYS A 99 -10.50 -26.26 -4.44
N LYS A 100 -11.73 -25.76 -4.48
CA LYS A 100 -12.14 -24.64 -5.35
C LYS A 100 -11.28 -23.41 -5.08
N ALA A 101 -11.16 -22.98 -3.83
CA ALA A 101 -10.39 -21.79 -3.46
C ALA A 101 -8.88 -21.94 -3.73
N ILE A 102 -8.31 -23.13 -3.53
CA ILE A 102 -6.91 -23.43 -3.89
C ILE A 102 -6.72 -23.27 -5.41
N VAL A 103 -7.55 -23.91 -6.23
CA VAL A 103 -7.45 -23.83 -7.70
C VAL A 103 -7.58 -22.39 -8.19
N THR A 104 -8.60 -21.68 -7.72
CA THR A 104 -8.82 -20.27 -8.08
C THR A 104 -7.61 -19.41 -7.69
N THR A 105 -7.07 -19.57 -6.48
CA THR A 105 -5.92 -18.79 -6.00
C THR A 105 -4.67 -19.06 -6.84
N LEU A 106 -4.39 -20.33 -7.16
CA LEU A 106 -3.21 -20.71 -7.94
C LEU A 106 -3.26 -20.21 -9.38
N LEU A 107 -4.45 -20.00 -9.93
CA LEU A 107 -4.67 -19.62 -11.33
C LEU A 107 -5.12 -18.17 -11.52
N MET A 108 -5.21 -17.40 -10.43
CA MET A 108 -5.65 -16.00 -10.50
C MET A 108 -4.73 -15.16 -11.40
N GLY A 109 -5.32 -14.33 -12.25
CA GLY A 109 -4.59 -13.40 -13.10
C GLY A 109 -4.01 -12.20 -12.35
N ASP A 110 -3.03 -11.53 -12.95
CA ASP A 110 -2.33 -10.35 -12.42
C ASP A 110 -3.05 -9.02 -12.73
N ASP A 111 -4.38 -9.01 -12.63
CA ASP A 111 -5.19 -7.79 -12.81
C ASP A 111 -5.81 -7.34 -11.47
N PRO A 112 -5.14 -6.44 -10.73
CA PRO A 112 -5.68 -5.89 -9.49
C PRO A 112 -6.88 -4.98 -9.70
N SER A 113 -7.07 -4.44 -10.91
CA SER A 113 -8.15 -3.49 -11.19
C SER A 113 -9.51 -4.17 -11.33
N SER A 114 -9.50 -5.47 -11.70
CA SER A 114 -10.71 -6.27 -11.88
C SER A 114 -11.13 -7.05 -10.63
N ILE A 115 -10.30 -7.10 -9.59
CA ILE A 115 -10.55 -7.93 -8.40
C ILE A 115 -10.98 -7.04 -7.22
N ASP A 116 -12.23 -7.21 -6.80
CA ASP A 116 -12.73 -6.65 -5.55
C ASP A 116 -12.40 -7.58 -4.37
N LEU A 117 -11.52 -7.13 -3.48
CA LEU A 117 -11.12 -7.85 -2.28
C LEU A 117 -12.12 -7.71 -1.12
N TYR A 118 -13.09 -6.81 -1.25
CA TYR A 118 -13.99 -6.41 -0.16
C TYR A 118 -15.43 -6.85 -0.40
N SER A 119 -15.60 -7.87 -1.23
CA SER A 119 -16.83 -8.63 -1.44
C SER A 119 -16.52 -10.12 -1.44
N ASP A 120 -17.56 -10.95 -1.34
CA ASP A 120 -17.48 -12.41 -1.44
C ASP A 120 -17.74 -12.95 -2.86
N ILE A 121 -17.95 -12.06 -3.83
CA ILE A 121 -18.21 -12.40 -5.24
C ILE A 121 -16.99 -13.14 -5.81
N ASN A 122 -17.24 -14.30 -6.42
CA ASN A 122 -16.22 -15.19 -6.93
C ASN A 122 -15.99 -15.02 -8.45
N ASP A 123 -15.56 -13.82 -8.85
CA ASP A 123 -15.33 -13.43 -10.25
C ASP A 123 -13.83 -13.41 -10.61
N ILE A 124 -13.02 -14.28 -10.01
CA ILE A 124 -11.58 -14.31 -10.26
C ILE A 124 -11.32 -15.09 -11.56
N PRO A 125 -10.94 -14.43 -12.67
CA PRO A 125 -10.74 -15.12 -13.93
C PRO A 125 -9.47 -15.97 -13.87
N HIS A 126 -9.54 -17.19 -14.42
CA HIS A 126 -8.35 -18.01 -14.65
C HIS A 126 -7.51 -17.37 -15.75
N SER A 127 -6.25 -17.08 -15.44
CA SER A 127 -5.31 -16.51 -16.40
C SER A 127 -4.45 -17.59 -17.06
N LYS A 128 -4.10 -17.38 -18.33
CA LYS A 128 -3.06 -18.17 -19.02
C LYS A 128 -1.67 -17.92 -18.44
N GLU A 129 -1.50 -16.77 -17.78
CA GLU A 129 -0.32 -16.37 -17.02
C GLU A 129 -0.75 -16.04 -15.59
N PRO A 130 -0.84 -17.04 -14.70
CA PRO A 130 -1.23 -16.77 -13.32
C PRO A 130 -0.23 -15.87 -12.60
N PHE A 131 -0.74 -15.01 -11.73
CA PHE A 131 0.06 -14.12 -10.91
C PHE A 131 1.11 -14.89 -10.09
N LEU A 132 0.73 -16.06 -9.55
CA LEU A 132 1.59 -16.93 -8.73
C LEU A 132 2.48 -17.88 -9.55
N PHE A 133 2.47 -17.80 -10.88
CA PHE A 133 3.27 -18.69 -11.72
C PHE A 133 4.77 -18.59 -11.36
N GLY A 134 5.36 -19.74 -11.01
CA GLY A 134 6.76 -19.86 -10.59
C GLY A 134 7.07 -19.33 -9.17
N GLN A 135 6.11 -18.70 -8.49
CA GLN A 135 6.21 -18.35 -7.07
C GLN A 135 5.81 -19.51 -6.15
N VAL A 136 4.98 -20.41 -6.66
CA VAL A 136 4.55 -21.64 -5.98
C VAL A 136 4.79 -22.82 -6.91
N LEU A 137 5.24 -23.93 -6.32
CA LEU A 137 5.46 -25.20 -7.01
C LEU A 137 4.53 -26.24 -6.42
N ASP A 138 4.10 -27.19 -7.24
CA ASP A 138 3.34 -28.33 -6.77
C ASP A 138 4.23 -29.33 -6.00
N ASN A 139 3.63 -30.43 -5.53
CA ASN A 139 4.32 -31.50 -4.82
C ASN A 139 5.35 -32.27 -5.68
N THR A 140 5.41 -32.02 -6.99
CA THR A 140 6.42 -32.56 -7.91
C THR A 140 7.53 -31.55 -8.22
N GLY A 141 7.48 -30.35 -7.65
CA GLY A 141 8.45 -29.28 -7.90
C GLY A 141 8.17 -28.47 -9.16
N GLU A 142 7.00 -28.62 -9.78
CA GLU A 142 6.65 -27.99 -11.04
C GLU A 142 5.81 -26.72 -10.85
N ALA A 143 6.01 -25.73 -11.71
CA ALA A 143 5.23 -24.49 -11.70
C ALA A 143 3.80 -24.73 -12.19
N ILE A 144 2.85 -24.03 -11.56
CA ILE A 144 1.42 -24.25 -11.77
C ILE A 144 0.84 -23.15 -12.66
N ARG A 145 0.39 -23.52 -13.86
CA ARG A 145 -0.38 -22.63 -14.77
C ARG A 145 -1.60 -23.25 -15.40
N TRP A 146 -1.76 -24.56 -15.27
CA TRP A 146 -2.83 -25.32 -15.90
C TRP A 146 -3.82 -25.80 -14.87
N GLU A 147 -5.10 -25.73 -15.22
CA GLU A 147 -6.19 -26.14 -14.33
C GLU A 147 -6.02 -27.57 -13.84
N TRP A 148 -5.78 -28.53 -14.73
CA TRP A 148 -5.57 -29.93 -14.35
C TRP A 148 -4.44 -30.12 -13.31
N ARG A 149 -3.38 -29.32 -13.40
CA ARG A 149 -2.24 -29.39 -12.46
C ARG A 149 -2.60 -28.76 -11.13
N ALA A 150 -3.27 -27.61 -11.16
CA ALA A 150 -3.79 -26.96 -9.95
C ALA A 150 -4.79 -27.87 -9.22
N THR A 151 -5.71 -28.51 -9.94
CA THR A 151 -6.67 -29.48 -9.40
C THR A 151 -5.97 -30.66 -8.75
N LYS A 152 -4.99 -31.27 -9.44
CA LYS A 152 -4.22 -32.40 -8.91
C LYS A 152 -3.43 -32.02 -7.65
N PHE A 153 -2.84 -30.82 -7.64
CA PHE A 153 -2.12 -30.33 -6.47
C PHE A 153 -3.07 -30.03 -5.31
N ALA A 154 -4.24 -29.46 -5.57
CA ALA A 154 -5.28 -29.24 -4.56
C ALA A 154 -5.74 -30.57 -3.94
N ASP A 155 -5.96 -31.61 -4.75
CA ASP A 155 -6.28 -32.96 -4.26
C ASP A 155 -5.18 -33.50 -3.33
N TYR A 156 -3.91 -33.41 -3.76
CA TYR A 156 -2.77 -33.80 -2.93
C TYR A 156 -2.75 -33.04 -1.59
N LEU A 157 -2.96 -31.72 -1.62
CA LEU A 157 -2.95 -30.89 -0.41
C LEU A 157 -4.08 -31.25 0.54
N ILE A 158 -5.28 -31.52 0.02
CA ILE A 158 -6.43 -31.92 0.84
C ILE A 158 -6.17 -33.27 1.50
N GLU A 159 -5.63 -34.23 0.76
CA GLU A 159 -5.35 -35.57 1.27
C GLU A 159 -4.20 -35.58 2.30
N ASN A 160 -3.17 -34.76 2.10
CA ASN A 160 -1.89 -34.89 2.83
C ASN A 160 -1.57 -33.72 3.77
N LYS A 161 -2.20 -32.56 3.59
CA LYS A 161 -1.83 -31.30 4.27
C LYS A 161 -3.02 -30.57 4.91
N MET A 162 -4.24 -31.09 4.77
CA MET A 162 -5.42 -30.50 5.40
C MET A 162 -5.33 -30.58 6.92
N GLN A 163 -5.57 -29.45 7.56
CA GLN A 163 -5.55 -29.29 9.01
C GLN A 163 -6.93 -28.81 9.48
N ARG A 164 -7.17 -29.00 10.78
CA ARG A 164 -8.33 -28.42 11.45
C ARG A 164 -7.91 -27.76 12.74
N ARG A 165 -8.56 -26.65 13.09
CA ARG A 165 -8.42 -25.97 14.37
C ARG A 165 -9.78 -25.52 14.88
N GLN A 166 -9.95 -25.51 16.19
CA GLN A 166 -11.13 -24.93 16.82
C GLN A 166 -10.95 -23.41 16.92
N SER A 167 -11.96 -22.64 16.53
CA SER A 167 -12.01 -21.20 16.79
C SER A 167 -13.39 -20.80 17.29
N GLY A 168 -13.50 -20.53 18.59
CA GLY A 168 -14.79 -20.34 19.25
C GLY A 168 -15.69 -21.55 19.04
N MET A 169 -16.87 -21.33 18.47
CA MET A 169 -17.84 -22.39 18.14
C MET A 169 -17.58 -23.06 16.78
N ASN A 170 -16.71 -22.49 15.94
CA ASN A 170 -16.45 -22.97 14.59
C ASN A 170 -15.27 -23.95 14.56
N VAL A 171 -15.33 -24.92 13.64
CA VAL A 171 -14.16 -25.70 13.20
C VAL A 171 -13.67 -25.05 11.92
N VAL A 172 -12.42 -24.57 11.94
CA VAL A 172 -11.75 -24.03 10.75
C VAL A 172 -10.92 -25.14 10.12
N TRP A 173 -11.20 -25.45 8.87
CA TRP A 173 -10.40 -26.34 8.03
C TRP A 173 -9.44 -25.52 7.19
N SER A 174 -8.20 -25.96 7.05
CA SER A 174 -7.18 -25.18 6.34
C SER A 174 -6.17 -26.02 5.60
N VAL A 175 -5.56 -25.41 4.59
CA VAL A 175 -4.37 -25.89 3.89
C VAL A 175 -3.39 -24.73 3.82
N THR A 176 -2.11 -24.99 4.13
CA THR A 176 -1.03 -24.00 3.98
C THR A 176 -0.02 -24.48 2.94
N MET A 177 0.31 -23.60 1.99
CA MET A 177 1.34 -23.78 0.98
C MET A 177 2.47 -22.78 1.22
N GLN A 178 3.70 -23.19 0.92
CA GLN A 178 4.87 -22.32 0.95
C GLN A 178 5.17 -21.83 -0.47
N LEU A 179 5.44 -20.55 -0.60
CA LEU A 179 6.06 -20.00 -1.81
C LEU A 179 7.54 -20.45 -1.87
N VAL A 180 8.12 -20.42 -3.06
CA VAL A 180 9.55 -20.71 -3.25
C VAL A 180 10.42 -19.71 -2.47
N PRO A 181 11.61 -20.08 -1.97
CA PRO A 181 12.42 -19.19 -1.13
C PRO A 181 12.76 -17.83 -1.75
N ASN A 182 12.87 -17.76 -3.09
CA ASN A 182 13.12 -16.52 -3.83
C ASN A 182 11.84 -15.90 -4.42
N HIS A 183 10.68 -16.14 -3.81
CA HIS A 183 9.39 -15.60 -4.29
C HIS A 183 9.40 -14.07 -4.40
N LEU A 184 10.11 -13.39 -3.50
CA LEU A 184 10.19 -11.93 -3.47
C LEU A 184 10.91 -11.41 -4.73
N ASP A 185 12.06 -12.01 -5.06
CA ASP A 185 12.83 -11.66 -6.26
C ASP A 185 12.03 -11.96 -7.54
N LYS A 186 11.34 -13.11 -7.57
CA LYS A 186 10.47 -13.48 -8.69
C LYS A 186 9.34 -12.47 -8.90
N ARG A 187 8.71 -11.96 -7.83
CA ARG A 187 7.72 -10.88 -7.95
C ARG A 187 8.35 -9.58 -8.40
N ALA A 188 9.45 -9.16 -7.76
CA ALA A 188 10.14 -7.93 -8.10
C ALA A 188 10.55 -7.89 -9.58
N HIS A 189 10.95 -9.03 -10.14
CA HIS A 189 11.36 -9.17 -11.54
C HIS A 189 10.30 -8.66 -12.54
N LYS A 190 9.01 -8.86 -12.23
CA LYS A 190 7.89 -8.40 -13.08
C LYS A 190 7.89 -6.88 -13.28
N TYR A 191 8.38 -6.14 -12.29
CA TYR A 191 8.27 -4.68 -12.25
C TYR A 191 9.56 -3.96 -12.65
N LEU A 192 10.67 -4.69 -12.84
CA LEU A 192 11.97 -4.11 -13.20
C LEU A 192 11.92 -3.20 -14.45
N PRO A 193 11.19 -3.53 -15.54
CA PRO A 193 11.11 -2.64 -16.69
C PRO A 193 10.50 -1.26 -16.35
N TYR A 194 9.46 -1.23 -15.52
CA TYR A 194 8.81 0.00 -15.08
C TYR A 194 9.71 0.81 -14.14
N ILE A 195 10.39 0.12 -13.21
CA ILE A 195 11.34 0.73 -12.28
C ILE A 195 12.48 1.41 -13.04
N LYS A 196 13.09 0.71 -14.01
CA LYS A 196 14.15 1.27 -14.88
C LYS A 196 13.69 2.52 -15.61
N LYS A 197 12.50 2.45 -16.21
CA LYS A 197 11.90 3.57 -16.94
C LYS A 197 11.68 4.79 -16.02
N SER A 198 11.07 4.58 -14.85
CA SER A 198 10.79 5.66 -13.91
C SER A 198 12.05 6.21 -13.24
N SER A 199 13.02 5.35 -12.93
CA SER A 199 14.34 5.74 -12.42
C SER A 199 15.04 6.72 -13.37
N ALA A 200 15.16 6.34 -14.65
CA ALA A 200 15.76 7.18 -15.68
C ALA A 200 15.01 8.50 -15.89
N LYS A 201 13.68 8.48 -15.82
CA LYS A 201 12.82 9.66 -16.00
C LYS A 201 12.97 10.68 -14.87
N TYR A 202 13.11 10.23 -13.63
CA TYR A 202 13.04 11.10 -12.45
C TYR A 202 14.37 11.29 -11.70
N GLY A 203 15.42 10.57 -12.09
CA GLY A 203 16.73 10.65 -11.44
C GLY A 203 16.71 10.09 -10.01
N VAL A 204 15.98 9.00 -9.80
CA VAL A 204 15.87 8.30 -8.51
C VAL A 204 16.48 6.91 -8.66
N ASP A 205 17.39 6.51 -7.77
CA ASP A 205 18.07 5.21 -7.84
C ASP A 205 17.09 4.03 -7.90
N GLU A 206 17.30 3.08 -8.82
CA GLU A 206 16.49 1.84 -8.91
C GLU A 206 16.45 1.09 -7.57
N SER A 207 17.58 1.04 -6.86
CA SER A 207 17.68 0.38 -5.56
C SER A 207 16.79 1.03 -4.49
N LEU A 208 16.60 2.35 -4.54
CA LEU A 208 15.70 3.06 -3.63
C LEU A 208 14.24 2.74 -3.97
N ILE A 209 13.89 2.74 -5.26
CA ILE A 209 12.54 2.40 -5.72
C ILE A 209 12.19 0.96 -5.29
N LEU A 210 13.09 0.01 -5.54
CA LEU A 210 12.94 -1.40 -5.12
C LEU A 210 12.79 -1.53 -3.60
N ALA A 211 13.61 -0.81 -2.82
CA ALA A 211 13.53 -0.84 -1.37
C ALA A 211 12.19 -0.30 -0.84
N ILE A 212 11.71 0.83 -1.37
CA ILE A 212 10.41 1.39 -1.02
C ILE A 212 9.30 0.40 -1.38
N MET A 213 9.25 -0.08 -2.62
CA MET A 213 8.25 -1.05 -3.07
C MET A 213 8.21 -2.32 -2.21
N GLN A 214 9.38 -2.86 -1.85
CA GLN A 214 9.47 -4.01 -0.96
C GLN A 214 8.88 -3.71 0.42
N ILE A 215 9.25 -2.57 1.03
CA ILE A 215 8.81 -2.23 2.38
C ILE A 215 7.32 -1.87 2.43
N GLU A 216 6.80 -1.23 1.39
CA GLU A 216 5.39 -0.84 1.28
C GLU A 216 4.47 -2.03 1.04
N SER A 217 4.78 -2.89 0.06
CA SER A 217 3.84 -3.90 -0.42
C SER A 217 4.40 -5.32 -0.51
N SER A 218 5.70 -5.53 -0.29
CA SER A 218 6.38 -6.80 -0.64
C SER A 218 6.13 -7.21 -2.10
N PHE A 219 6.01 -6.21 -2.98
CA PHE A 219 5.65 -6.32 -4.40
C PHE A 219 4.25 -6.93 -4.62
N ASN A 220 3.31 -6.63 -3.73
CA ASN A 220 1.90 -6.97 -3.87
C ASN A 220 1.18 -5.92 -4.74
N PRO A 221 0.69 -6.28 -5.95
CA PRO A 221 -0.02 -5.32 -6.79
C PRO A 221 -1.45 -5.04 -6.29
N TYR A 222 -2.00 -5.88 -5.43
CA TYR A 222 -3.32 -5.72 -4.80
C TYR A 222 -3.27 -4.93 -3.47
N ALA A 223 -2.14 -4.28 -3.18
CA ALA A 223 -1.90 -3.65 -1.89
C ALA A 223 -2.86 -2.48 -1.62
N VAL A 224 -3.56 -2.54 -0.48
CA VAL A 224 -4.43 -1.47 0.02
C VAL A 224 -4.17 -1.30 1.51
N SER A 225 -3.88 -0.08 1.95
CA SER A 225 -3.78 0.22 3.37
C SER A 225 -5.12 0.65 3.97
N ARG A 226 -5.18 0.63 5.31
CA ARG A 226 -6.30 1.20 6.09
C ARG A 226 -6.38 2.73 5.99
N SER A 227 -5.37 3.38 5.41
CA SER A 227 -5.30 4.83 5.22
C SER A 227 -5.41 5.20 3.73
N ASP A 228 -6.01 4.33 2.92
CA ASP A 228 -6.27 4.53 1.49
C ASP A 228 -5.00 4.71 0.63
N ALA A 229 -3.88 4.13 1.07
CA ALA A 229 -2.68 4.02 0.24
C ALA A 229 -2.81 2.82 -0.71
N LEU A 230 -2.50 3.01 -1.99
CA LEU A 230 -2.85 2.07 -3.07
C LEU A 230 -1.64 1.57 -3.86
N GLY A 231 -1.67 0.29 -4.20
CA GLY A 231 -0.74 -0.36 -5.12
C GLY A 231 0.68 -0.55 -4.58
N LEU A 232 1.60 -0.90 -5.49
CA LEU A 232 2.96 -1.36 -5.21
C LEU A 232 3.79 -0.41 -4.35
N MET A 233 3.67 0.90 -4.59
CA MET A 233 4.37 1.97 -3.88
C MET A 233 3.49 2.66 -2.82
N GLN A 234 2.29 2.15 -2.55
CA GLN A 234 1.35 2.65 -1.54
C GLN A 234 1.11 4.17 -1.65
N ILE A 235 0.58 4.59 -2.80
CA ILE A 235 0.32 6.00 -3.08
C ILE A 235 -1.02 6.40 -2.48
N MET A 236 -0.99 7.45 -1.65
CA MET A 236 -2.20 8.13 -1.21
C MET A 236 -2.65 9.14 -2.29
N PRO A 237 -3.88 9.01 -2.86
CA PRO A 237 -4.34 9.85 -3.95
C PRO A 237 -4.35 11.35 -3.62
N ASN A 238 -4.80 11.71 -2.42
CA ASN A 238 -5.05 13.11 -2.04
C ASN A 238 -3.82 13.88 -1.57
N THR A 239 -2.72 13.18 -1.33
CA THR A 239 -1.45 13.78 -0.90
C THR A 239 -0.40 13.59 -1.99
N ALA A 240 0.32 12.46 -1.98
CA ALA A 240 1.37 12.16 -2.95
C ALA A 240 0.85 12.16 -4.39
N GLY A 241 -0.30 11.53 -4.65
CA GLY A 241 -0.90 11.50 -5.98
C GLY A 241 -1.26 12.89 -6.51
N LYS A 242 -1.85 13.73 -5.68
CA LYS A 242 -2.21 15.13 -5.98
C LYS A 242 -0.98 15.99 -6.27
N ASP A 243 0.06 15.86 -5.46
CA ASP A 243 1.32 16.59 -5.65
C ASP A 243 1.97 16.20 -6.99
N VAL A 244 1.98 14.91 -7.31
CA VAL A 244 2.52 14.42 -8.59
C VAL A 244 1.69 14.95 -9.76
N PHE A 245 0.36 14.85 -9.72
CA PHE A 245 -0.49 15.37 -10.79
C PHE A 245 -0.25 16.88 -11.01
N ARG A 246 -0.19 17.66 -9.94
CA ARG A 246 0.13 19.09 -10.01
C ARG A 246 1.50 19.36 -10.62
N SER A 247 2.53 18.61 -10.22
CA SER A 247 3.88 18.76 -10.78
C SER A 247 3.94 18.46 -12.30
N GLN A 248 2.98 17.68 -12.81
CA GLN A 248 2.85 17.32 -14.21
C GLN A 248 1.82 18.19 -14.96
N GLY A 249 1.33 19.27 -14.35
CA GLY A 249 0.32 20.15 -14.95
C GLY A 249 -1.08 19.52 -15.07
N LYS A 250 -1.35 18.42 -14.35
CA LYS A 250 -2.65 17.75 -14.33
C LYS A 250 -3.49 18.28 -13.16
N SER A 251 -4.79 18.41 -13.41
CA SER A 251 -5.79 18.73 -12.38
C SER A 251 -6.30 17.46 -11.71
N GLY A 252 -6.87 17.61 -10.51
CA GLY A 252 -7.50 16.50 -9.78
C GLY A 252 -6.51 15.61 -9.03
N VAL A 253 -6.93 14.36 -8.80
CA VAL A 253 -6.16 13.30 -8.13
C VAL A 253 -6.22 12.03 -8.98
N PRO A 254 -5.20 11.15 -8.92
CA PRO A 254 -5.25 9.88 -9.62
C PRO A 254 -6.40 9.01 -9.11
N SER A 255 -7.10 8.33 -10.03
CA SER A 255 -8.17 7.39 -9.67
C SER A 255 -7.61 6.11 -9.01
N ARG A 256 -8.49 5.34 -8.36
CA ARG A 256 -8.16 4.03 -7.80
C ARG A 256 -7.61 3.06 -8.86
N SER A 257 -8.29 2.95 -10.00
CA SER A 257 -7.83 2.11 -11.13
C SER A 257 -6.47 2.55 -11.67
N TYR A 258 -6.22 3.86 -11.76
CA TYR A 258 -4.93 4.39 -12.17
C TYR A 258 -3.80 3.97 -11.22
N LEU A 259 -4.04 3.92 -9.90
CA LEU A 259 -3.02 3.51 -8.93
C LEU A 259 -2.89 2.00 -8.75
N PHE A 260 -3.80 1.20 -9.30
CA PHE A 260 -3.63 -0.26 -9.38
C PHE A 260 -2.91 -0.73 -10.64
N ASP A 261 -2.82 0.12 -11.67
CA ASP A 261 -1.92 -0.14 -12.79
C ASP A 261 -0.45 -0.07 -12.32
N PRO A 262 0.32 -1.17 -12.43
CA PRO A 262 1.69 -1.21 -11.93
C PRO A 262 2.61 -0.12 -12.51
N GLU A 263 2.53 0.14 -13.82
CA GLU A 263 3.38 1.14 -14.47
C GLU A 263 3.05 2.54 -13.95
N LYS A 264 1.77 2.90 -13.90
CA LYS A 264 1.31 4.21 -13.38
C LYS A 264 1.62 4.38 -11.90
N ASN A 265 1.48 3.33 -11.09
CA ASN A 265 1.79 3.38 -9.67
C ASN A 265 3.28 3.64 -9.43
N ILE A 266 4.15 2.89 -10.11
CA ILE A 266 5.61 3.02 -10.02
C ILE A 266 6.06 4.40 -10.52
N ASP A 267 5.50 4.88 -11.64
CA ASP A 267 5.78 6.23 -12.16
C ASP A 267 5.38 7.31 -11.14
N THR A 268 4.21 7.17 -10.52
CA THR A 268 3.70 8.14 -9.55
C THR A 268 4.52 8.14 -8.27
N GLY A 269 4.84 6.98 -7.70
CA GLY A 269 5.67 6.89 -6.49
C GLY A 269 7.08 7.39 -6.71
N THR A 270 7.67 7.07 -7.87
CA THR A 270 9.00 7.56 -8.22
C THR A 270 9.01 9.08 -8.46
N ALA A 271 7.97 9.61 -9.12
CA ALA A 271 7.79 11.06 -9.25
C ALA A 271 7.69 11.73 -7.87
N TYR A 272 6.96 11.13 -6.92
CA TYR A 272 6.85 11.67 -5.57
C TYR A 272 8.19 11.66 -4.82
N LEU A 273 8.99 10.60 -4.94
CA LEU A 273 10.37 10.57 -4.43
C LEU A 273 11.20 11.74 -4.98
N ALA A 274 11.08 12.03 -6.28
CA ALA A 274 11.76 13.17 -6.89
C ALA A 274 11.24 14.53 -6.38
N ILE A 275 9.94 14.67 -6.12
CA ILE A 275 9.38 15.88 -5.50
C ILE A 275 9.93 16.07 -4.08
N LEU A 276 9.97 15.01 -3.27
CA LEU A 276 10.60 15.05 -1.94
C LEU A 276 12.06 15.48 -2.04
N GLN A 277 12.82 14.88 -2.95
CA GLN A 277 14.25 15.15 -3.14
C GLN A 277 14.53 16.58 -3.60
N ASN A 278 13.81 17.04 -4.63
CA ASN A 278 14.19 18.25 -5.36
C ASN A 278 13.46 19.49 -4.84
N THR A 279 12.23 19.33 -4.36
CA THR A 279 11.38 20.46 -3.93
C THR A 279 11.33 20.58 -2.42
N TYR A 280 10.96 19.51 -1.71
CA TYR A 280 10.70 19.62 -0.27
C TYR A 280 11.96 19.55 0.59
N LEU A 281 12.98 18.81 0.15
CA LEU A 281 14.22 18.55 0.88
C LEU A 281 15.47 18.95 0.08
N GLY A 282 15.29 19.74 -0.99
CA GLY A 282 16.37 20.17 -1.89
C GLY A 282 17.46 21.01 -1.21
N ASP A 283 17.12 21.70 -0.11
CA ASP A 283 18.07 22.50 0.67
C ASP A 283 19.08 21.66 1.48
N ILE A 284 18.84 20.34 1.63
CA ILE A 284 19.79 19.41 2.25
C ILE A 284 20.86 19.05 1.22
N ARG A 285 22.10 19.52 1.40
CA ARG A 285 23.16 19.44 0.39
C ARG A 285 23.75 18.04 0.26
N ASN A 286 24.05 17.39 1.39
CA ASN A 286 24.62 16.04 1.39
C ASN A 286 23.58 15.04 0.87
N GLN A 287 23.93 14.31 -0.20
CA GLN A 287 23.01 13.40 -0.88
C GLN A 287 22.56 12.24 0.02
N THR A 288 23.45 11.70 0.86
CA THR A 288 23.13 10.61 1.79
C THR A 288 22.20 11.10 2.90
N SER A 289 22.47 12.28 3.49
CA SER A 289 21.58 12.89 4.48
C SER A 289 20.20 13.19 3.88
N ARG A 290 20.17 13.72 2.65
CA ARG A 290 18.93 13.99 1.92
C ARG A 290 18.16 12.69 1.65
N ARG A 291 18.84 11.61 1.26
CA ARG A 291 18.20 10.30 1.05
C ARG A 291 17.54 9.78 2.33
N TYR A 292 18.19 9.88 3.49
CA TYR A 292 17.56 9.49 4.76
C TYR A 292 16.31 10.33 5.06
N ALA A 293 16.41 11.65 4.86
CA ALA A 293 15.27 12.54 5.01
C ALA A 293 14.12 12.22 4.03
N VAL A 294 14.43 11.90 2.77
CA VAL A 294 13.45 11.50 1.74
C VAL A 294 12.74 10.21 2.12
N ILE A 295 13.49 9.18 2.55
CA ILE A 295 12.91 7.91 3.00
C ILE A 295 11.93 8.14 4.17
N THR A 296 12.34 8.90 5.19
CA THR A 296 11.46 9.21 6.32
C THR A 296 10.26 10.05 5.89
N ALA A 297 10.45 11.00 4.96
CA ALA A 297 9.40 11.88 4.46
C ALA A 297 8.39 11.16 3.56
N TYR A 298 8.78 10.07 2.89
CA TYR A 298 7.85 9.26 2.09
C TYR A 298 6.75 8.66 2.97
N ASN A 299 7.10 8.17 4.16
CA ASN A 299 6.15 7.65 5.14
C ASN A 299 5.52 8.75 6.02
N GLY A 300 6.33 9.64 6.59
CA GLY A 300 5.90 10.60 7.63
C GLY A 300 5.66 12.04 7.15
N GLY A 301 5.92 12.34 5.88
CA GLY A 301 5.83 13.68 5.30
C GLY A 301 7.05 14.57 5.58
N ALA A 302 7.46 15.37 4.58
CA ALA A 302 8.65 16.22 4.67
C ALA A 302 8.58 17.26 5.80
N GLY A 303 7.40 17.80 6.09
CA GLY A 303 7.22 18.73 7.20
C GLY A 303 7.50 18.10 8.56
N SER A 304 7.18 16.82 8.75
CA SER A 304 7.47 16.10 9.99
C SER A 304 8.97 15.92 10.17
N VAL A 305 9.67 15.52 9.10
CA VAL A 305 11.13 15.34 9.07
C VAL A 305 11.85 16.64 9.43
N LEU A 306 11.52 17.76 8.80
CA LEU A 306 12.17 19.05 9.08
C LEU A 306 11.95 19.50 10.53
N ARG A 307 10.75 19.29 11.08
CA ARG A 307 10.40 19.63 12.47
C ARG A 307 11.19 18.89 13.53
N VAL A 308 11.80 17.74 13.21
CA VAL A 308 12.73 17.06 14.12
C VAL A 308 13.95 17.93 14.42
N PHE A 309 14.41 18.72 13.44
CA PHE A 309 15.61 19.56 13.57
C PHE A 309 15.26 21.00 13.95
N HIS A 310 14.20 21.57 13.38
CA HIS A 310 13.72 22.90 13.70
C HIS A 310 12.30 23.18 13.16
N SER A 311 11.54 24.09 13.78
CA SER A 311 10.20 24.47 13.32
C SER A 311 10.20 25.27 12.01
N ASP A 312 11.17 26.15 11.83
CA ASP A 312 11.45 26.82 10.54
C ASP A 312 12.22 25.90 9.58
N LYS A 313 11.73 25.83 8.33
CA LYS A 313 12.24 24.89 7.30
C LYS A 313 13.68 25.21 6.88
N LYS A 314 14.04 26.49 6.73
CA LYS A 314 15.39 26.88 6.30
C LYS A 314 16.40 26.60 7.39
N GLN A 315 16.05 26.91 8.63
CA GLN A 315 16.86 26.58 9.80
C GLN A 315 17.00 25.06 10.00
N ALA A 316 15.94 24.28 9.75
CA ALA A 316 16.01 22.83 9.79
C ALA A 316 17.03 22.28 8.76
N ALA A 317 16.95 22.74 7.50
CA ALA A 317 17.89 22.35 6.47
C ALA A 317 19.34 22.76 6.81
N GLN A 318 19.55 23.97 7.36
CA GLN A 318 20.86 24.42 7.83
C GLN A 318 21.42 23.52 8.93
N ARG A 319 20.60 23.12 9.91
CA ARG A 319 21.02 22.19 10.96
C ARG A 319 21.39 20.82 10.39
N ILE A 320 20.59 20.28 9.48
CA ILE A 320 20.88 19.00 8.82
C ILE A 320 22.20 19.09 8.03
N ASN A 321 22.47 20.22 7.38
CA ASN A 321 23.69 20.43 6.60
C ASN A 321 24.97 20.53 7.47
N ASN A 322 24.83 20.76 8.77
CA ASN A 322 25.95 20.81 9.72
C ASN A 322 26.19 19.46 10.42
N LEU A 323 25.43 18.42 10.08
CA LEU A 323 25.55 17.08 10.63
C LEU A 323 26.12 16.11 9.60
N GLU A 324 26.90 15.15 10.09
CA GLU A 324 27.31 14.02 9.27
C GLU A 324 26.10 13.12 8.94
N PRO A 325 26.09 12.41 7.79
CA PRO A 325 24.94 11.58 7.42
C PRO A 325 24.56 10.52 8.45
N GLY A 326 25.54 9.99 9.19
CA GLY A 326 25.30 9.06 10.30
C GLY A 326 24.50 9.69 11.44
N GLU A 327 24.76 10.95 11.79
CA GLU A 327 24.04 11.68 12.83
C GLU A 327 22.62 12.04 12.38
N VAL A 328 22.43 12.36 11.10
CA VAL A 328 21.11 12.57 10.50
C VAL A 328 20.30 11.27 10.56
N TYR A 329 20.90 10.14 10.17
CA TYR A 329 20.26 8.83 10.26
C TYR A 329 19.84 8.51 11.69
N GLU A 330 20.75 8.64 12.66
CA GLU A 330 20.50 8.35 14.06
C GLU A 330 19.42 9.27 14.64
N THR A 331 19.45 10.55 14.30
CA THR A 331 18.44 11.52 14.74
C THR A 331 17.06 11.15 14.21
N LEU A 332 16.94 10.79 12.93
CA LEU A 332 15.65 10.41 12.34
C LEU A 332 15.17 9.04 12.81
N SER A 333 16.06 8.08 13.05
CA SER A 333 15.72 6.73 13.52
C SER A 333 15.37 6.68 15.02
N THR A 334 15.75 7.68 15.81
CA THR A 334 15.51 7.71 17.27
C THR A 334 14.58 8.83 17.73
N LYS A 335 14.66 10.03 17.14
CA LYS A 335 13.95 11.24 17.62
C LYS A 335 12.73 11.64 16.80
N HIS A 336 12.49 11.07 15.62
CA HIS A 336 11.27 11.36 14.87
C HIS A 336 10.03 10.95 15.70
N PRO A 337 8.98 11.78 15.83
CA PRO A 337 7.88 11.53 16.77
C PRO A 337 7.10 10.23 16.46
N ALA A 338 6.89 9.93 15.18
CA ALA A 338 6.21 8.70 14.76
C ALA A 338 7.15 7.49 14.79
N ALA A 339 6.82 6.48 15.59
CA ALA A 339 7.57 5.22 15.66
C ALA A 339 7.59 4.46 14.33
N GLU A 340 6.50 4.56 13.56
CA GLU A 340 6.40 3.99 12.23
C GLU A 340 7.50 4.54 11.31
N SER A 341 7.64 5.88 11.21
CA SER A 341 8.63 6.50 10.33
C SER A 341 10.08 6.24 10.78
N ARG A 342 10.32 6.11 12.09
CA ARG A 342 11.62 5.67 12.64
C ARG A 342 11.98 4.27 12.11
N ASN A 343 11.06 3.32 12.26
CA ASN A 343 11.24 1.95 11.80
C ASN A 343 11.32 1.86 10.27
N TYR A 344 10.56 2.70 9.57
CA TYR A 344 10.54 2.77 8.11
C TYR A 344 11.91 3.12 7.55
N LEU A 345 12.57 4.15 8.09
CA LEU A 345 13.94 4.53 7.71
C LEU A 345 14.91 3.35 7.86
N ILE A 346 14.84 2.65 8.98
CA ILE A 346 15.72 1.50 9.26
C ILE A 346 15.48 0.39 8.23
N LYS A 347 14.22 0.02 8.00
CA LYS A 347 13.83 -1.05 7.07
C LYS A 347 14.21 -0.74 5.63
N VAL A 348 13.89 0.45 5.12
CA VAL A 348 14.20 0.84 3.73
C VAL A 348 15.70 0.96 3.52
N ASN A 349 16.44 1.59 4.45
CA ASN A 349 17.90 1.68 4.33
C ASN A 349 18.57 0.29 4.33
N LYS A 350 18.05 -0.65 5.12
CA LYS A 350 18.52 -2.04 5.10
C LYS A 350 18.18 -2.73 3.78
N ALA A 351 16.95 -2.60 3.29
CA ALA A 351 16.51 -3.21 2.04
C ALA A 351 17.29 -2.67 0.83
N GLN A 352 17.52 -1.36 0.77
CA GLN A 352 18.24 -0.71 -0.33
C GLN A 352 19.67 -1.27 -0.49
N LYS A 353 20.36 -1.61 0.61
CA LYS A 353 21.70 -2.22 0.55
C LYS A 353 21.73 -3.57 -0.16
N ASN A 354 20.61 -4.29 -0.20
CA ASN A 354 20.52 -5.57 -0.91
C ASN A 354 20.35 -5.41 -2.43
N TYR A 355 19.93 -4.22 -2.89
CA TYR A 355 19.74 -3.91 -4.32
C TYR A 355 20.89 -3.11 -4.94
N HIS A 356 21.91 -2.76 -4.17
CA HIS A 356 23.14 -2.09 -4.64
C HIS A 356 24.25 -3.08 -5.04
N ARG A 357 23.98 -4.40 -5.00
CA ARG A 357 24.97 -5.45 -5.22
C ARG A 357 24.97 -5.97 -6.65
#